data_AF-K2DJM2-F1
#
_entry.id   AF-K2DJM2-F1
#
_cell.length_a   1.000
_cell.length_b   1.000
_cell.length_c   1.000
_cell.angle_alpha   90.00
_cell.angle_beta   90.00
_cell.angle_gamma   90.00
#
_symmetry.space_group_name_H-M   'P 1'
#
loop_
_entity.id
_entity.type
_entity.pdbx_description
1 polymer ?
#
loop_
_entity_poly.entity_id
_entity_poly.type
_entity_poly.pdbx_seq_one_letter_code
_entity_poly.pdbx_strand_id
1 'polypeptide(L)'
;MEIFKKEFLKLPEIPGVYTFWKRSSTSGTDVPIYIGKSINLKSRLNSYLDLHLGVKTQKMVSEADRVTYIEVTSDLESLLLEADLVHKFKPKYNILLKDDKHALYIVITKEEFPRVLTSRKFGDFGPFPNTNNVKTILRLIRKIFPFSDHKIGKKPCLYSHLGLCSPCPNTGLDKNIYLKNIRNIKLVLSRKFNIVRKNLEKEMKNFSILQNYEEAKIVREKIKLLDYITQEKISTEKFLQNPNLVEDRRSEELEGLKSLFTTYNLHFTSLHRIECFDVAHLSGVNATASMVVAINGEAAHSEYKHFKIKQKNGQNDYDSMREIARRRLNNLESWGKPNLIIVDGGLGQVKIFNDVFEKFKISVVGIAKHPDRLIFQDGKKIRLQGPTLQLVARIRDEAHRFARRLHHKLLSKTLLT
;
A
#
# COMPACT_ATOMS: atom_id res chain seq x y z
N MET A 1 -25.18 -20.07 -24.69
CA MET A 1 -24.97 -18.78 -23.96
C MET A 1 -25.71 -18.73 -22.63
N GLU A 2 -26.95 -19.21 -22.50
CA GLU A 2 -27.68 -19.21 -21.22
C GLU A 2 -27.00 -20.03 -20.10
N ILE A 3 -26.33 -21.13 -20.46
CA ILE A 3 -25.61 -22.02 -19.53
C ILE A 3 -24.57 -21.25 -18.70
N PHE A 4 -23.75 -20.42 -19.36
CA PHE A 4 -22.71 -19.63 -18.71
C PHE A 4 -23.24 -18.44 -17.89
N LYS A 5 -24.45 -17.94 -18.23
CA LYS A 5 -25.03 -16.72 -17.64
C LYS A 5 -25.27 -16.89 -16.13
N LYS A 6 -25.75 -18.06 -15.70
CA LYS A 6 -25.97 -18.37 -14.28
C LYS A 6 -24.68 -18.64 -13.51
N GLU A 7 -23.67 -19.22 -14.17
CA GLU A 7 -22.36 -19.48 -13.55
C GLU A 7 -21.57 -18.19 -13.32
N PHE A 8 -21.59 -17.25 -14.28
CA PHE A 8 -20.78 -16.03 -14.19
C PHE A 8 -21.30 -15.00 -13.18
N LEU A 9 -22.61 -15.00 -12.90
CA LEU A 9 -23.23 -14.13 -11.90
C LEU A 9 -22.80 -14.46 -10.45
N LYS A 10 -22.39 -15.71 -10.19
CA LYS A 10 -21.98 -16.19 -8.86
C LYS A 10 -20.47 -16.08 -8.60
N LEU A 11 -19.71 -15.54 -9.55
CA LEU A 11 -18.25 -15.47 -9.44
C LEU A 11 -17.80 -14.44 -8.41
N PRO A 12 -16.63 -14.65 -7.78
CA PRO A 12 -16.05 -13.70 -6.85
C PRO A 12 -15.42 -12.50 -7.57
N GLU A 13 -15.41 -11.35 -6.90
CA GLU A 13 -14.82 -10.08 -7.38
C GLU A 13 -13.34 -9.96 -7.01
N ILE A 14 -12.58 -10.99 -7.36
CA ILE A 14 -11.15 -11.13 -7.03
C ILE A 14 -10.30 -11.31 -8.28
N PRO A 15 -8.98 -11.05 -8.20
CA PRO A 15 -8.06 -11.37 -9.28
C PRO A 15 -8.01 -12.88 -9.55
N GLY A 16 -7.75 -13.24 -10.80
CA GLY A 16 -7.66 -14.65 -11.17
C GLY A 16 -7.32 -14.87 -12.63
N VAL A 17 -7.12 -16.14 -12.96
CA VAL A 17 -6.92 -16.62 -14.32
C VAL A 17 -8.08 -17.53 -14.69
N TYR A 18 -8.73 -17.27 -15.81
CA TYR A 18 -9.84 -18.07 -16.33
C TYR A 18 -9.42 -18.78 -17.62
N THR A 19 -10.01 -19.95 -17.83
CA THR A 19 -9.73 -20.82 -18.97
C THR A 19 -11.04 -21.24 -19.62
N PHE A 20 -11.14 -21.03 -20.92
CA PHE A 20 -12.18 -21.62 -21.76
C PHE A 20 -11.68 -22.96 -22.29
N TRP A 21 -12.51 -23.99 -22.15
CA TRP A 21 -12.20 -25.35 -22.54
C TRP A 21 -13.14 -25.81 -23.65
N LYS A 22 -12.60 -26.67 -24.51
CA LYS A 22 -13.36 -27.42 -25.51
C LYS A 22 -13.14 -28.90 -25.30
N ARG A 23 -14.21 -29.69 -25.30
CA ARG A 23 -14.16 -31.14 -25.28
C ARG A 23 -13.68 -31.62 -26.64
N SER A 24 -12.57 -32.34 -26.65
CA SER A 24 -12.06 -32.98 -27.86
C SER A 24 -12.99 -34.13 -28.25
N SER A 25 -13.56 -34.06 -29.45
CA SER A 25 -14.42 -35.10 -30.02
C SER A 25 -13.66 -36.40 -30.32
N THR A 26 -12.33 -36.35 -30.44
CA THR A 26 -11.49 -37.51 -30.77
C THR A 26 -10.96 -38.25 -29.54
N SER A 27 -10.68 -37.55 -28.45
CA SER A 27 -10.03 -38.11 -27.25
C SER A 27 -10.90 -38.07 -26.00
N GLY A 28 -12.07 -37.40 -26.05
CA GLY A 28 -12.93 -37.20 -24.89
C GLY A 28 -12.33 -36.31 -23.79
N THR A 29 -11.13 -35.76 -23.99
CA THR A 29 -10.41 -34.91 -23.03
C THR A 29 -10.68 -33.42 -23.28
N ASP A 30 -10.66 -32.62 -22.23
CA ASP A 30 -10.79 -31.17 -22.35
C ASP A 30 -9.48 -30.52 -22.77
N VAL A 31 -9.55 -29.70 -23.83
CA VAL A 31 -8.42 -28.93 -24.35
C VAL A 31 -8.65 -27.46 -24.07
N PRO A 32 -7.68 -26.74 -23.46
CA PRO A 32 -7.83 -25.30 -23.23
C PRO A 32 -7.69 -24.55 -24.55
N ILE A 33 -8.71 -23.75 -24.89
CA ILE A 33 -8.76 -23.00 -26.15
C ILE A 33 -8.40 -21.52 -25.96
N TYR A 34 -8.63 -20.97 -24.77
CA TYR A 34 -8.24 -19.63 -24.36
C TYR A 34 -7.98 -19.55 -22.86
N ILE A 35 -6.98 -18.76 -22.48
CA ILE A 35 -6.61 -18.46 -21.09
C ILE A 35 -6.44 -16.95 -20.97
N GLY A 36 -7.06 -16.35 -19.98
CA GLY A 36 -6.93 -14.92 -19.73
C GLY A 36 -6.80 -14.60 -18.24
N LYS A 37 -6.09 -13.53 -17.92
CA LYS A 37 -6.08 -12.97 -16.56
C LYS A 37 -7.13 -11.89 -16.36
N SER A 38 -7.54 -11.68 -15.12
CA SER A 38 -8.33 -10.53 -14.70
C SER A 38 -7.95 -10.06 -13.30
N ILE A 39 -8.15 -8.75 -13.05
CA ILE A 39 -8.14 -8.17 -11.71
C ILE A 39 -9.49 -8.43 -11.01
N ASN A 40 -10.55 -8.68 -11.78
CA ASN A 40 -11.89 -9.02 -11.31
C ASN A 40 -12.49 -10.11 -12.20
N LEU A 41 -12.56 -11.35 -11.71
CA LEU A 41 -13.06 -12.50 -12.48
C LEU A 41 -14.54 -12.32 -12.88
N LYS A 42 -15.39 -11.87 -11.96
CA LYS A 42 -16.82 -11.64 -12.19
C LYS A 42 -17.08 -10.61 -13.29
N SER A 43 -16.50 -9.41 -13.17
CA SER A 43 -16.63 -8.33 -14.19
C SER A 43 -16.14 -8.81 -15.56
N ARG A 44 -14.96 -9.44 -15.59
CA ARG A 44 -14.36 -9.89 -16.85
C ARG A 44 -15.15 -11.01 -17.52
N LEU A 45 -15.60 -12.01 -16.78
CA LEU A 45 -16.36 -13.11 -17.37
C LEU A 45 -17.76 -12.67 -17.81
N ASN A 46 -18.38 -11.73 -17.09
CA ASN A 46 -19.62 -11.08 -17.53
C ASN A 46 -19.46 -10.27 -18.83
N SER A 47 -18.28 -9.69 -19.10
CA SER A 47 -18.04 -8.98 -20.37
C SER A 47 -18.16 -9.87 -21.62
N TYR A 48 -18.02 -11.19 -21.47
CA TYR A 48 -18.24 -12.14 -22.57
C TYR A 48 -19.73 -12.48 -22.80
N LEU A 49 -20.64 -11.94 -21.98
CA LEU A 49 -22.08 -12.08 -22.15
C LEU A 49 -22.71 -10.91 -22.92
N ASP A 50 -21.91 -9.89 -23.25
CA ASP A 50 -22.35 -8.73 -24.02
C ASP A 50 -22.68 -9.13 -25.48
N LEU A 51 -23.66 -8.46 -26.08
CA LEU A 51 -24.13 -8.70 -27.45
C LEU A 51 -23.16 -8.13 -28.49
N HIS A 52 -22.28 -7.20 -28.11
CA HIS A 52 -21.34 -6.50 -29.00
C HIS A 52 -19.90 -7.04 -28.95
N LEU A 53 -19.73 -8.36 -29.01
CA LEU A 53 -18.40 -8.98 -29.07
C LEU A 53 -17.78 -8.92 -30.47
N GLY A 54 -16.48 -8.70 -30.54
CA GLY A 54 -15.74 -8.84 -31.80
C GLY A 54 -15.77 -10.28 -32.35
N VAL A 55 -15.76 -10.43 -33.67
CA VAL A 55 -15.96 -11.70 -34.40
C VAL A 55 -15.08 -12.86 -33.89
N LYS A 56 -13.80 -12.61 -33.62
CA LYS A 56 -12.87 -13.64 -33.12
C LYS A 56 -13.21 -14.09 -31.69
N THR A 57 -13.62 -13.16 -30.84
CA THR A 57 -14.01 -13.43 -29.45
C THR A 57 -15.34 -14.17 -29.39
N GLN A 58 -16.31 -13.77 -30.21
CA GLN A 58 -17.60 -14.45 -30.31
C GLN A 58 -17.43 -15.91 -30.73
N LYS A 59 -16.56 -16.18 -31.73
CA LYS A 59 -16.23 -17.54 -32.15
C LYS A 59 -15.59 -18.36 -31.04
N MET A 60 -14.62 -17.79 -30.32
CA MET A 60 -13.98 -18.44 -29.17
C MET A 60 -15.00 -18.83 -28.09
N VAL A 61 -15.92 -17.93 -27.72
CA VAL A 61 -16.95 -18.21 -26.71
C VAL A 61 -17.92 -19.28 -27.20
N SER A 62 -18.31 -19.25 -28.48
CA SER A 62 -19.21 -20.25 -29.06
C SER A 62 -18.60 -21.65 -29.16
N GLU A 63 -17.28 -21.76 -29.31
CA GLU A 63 -16.55 -23.02 -29.37
C GLU A 63 -16.24 -23.61 -27.98
N ALA A 64 -16.51 -22.89 -26.90
CA ALA A 64 -16.22 -23.33 -25.55
C ALA A 64 -17.37 -24.12 -24.95
N ASP A 65 -17.05 -25.28 -24.39
CA ASP A 65 -18.01 -26.15 -23.70
C ASP A 65 -18.09 -25.84 -22.20
N ARG A 66 -16.98 -25.40 -21.60
CA ARG A 66 -16.93 -25.02 -20.18
C ARG A 66 -15.90 -23.93 -19.90
N VAL A 67 -16.11 -23.22 -18.79
CA VAL A 67 -15.16 -22.22 -18.27
C VAL A 67 -14.76 -22.59 -16.84
N THR A 68 -13.47 -22.51 -16.53
CA THR A 68 -12.97 -22.63 -15.16
C THR A 68 -12.14 -21.42 -14.79
N TYR A 69 -11.90 -21.22 -13.51
CA TYR A 69 -11.01 -20.17 -13.04
C TYR A 69 -10.14 -20.65 -11.87
N ILE A 70 -9.02 -19.96 -11.68
CA ILE A 70 -8.13 -20.10 -10.54
C ILE A 70 -8.04 -18.72 -9.89
N GLU A 71 -8.44 -18.66 -8.64
CA GLU A 71 -8.35 -17.47 -7.80
C GLU A 71 -6.89 -17.22 -7.42
N VAL A 72 -6.47 -15.96 -7.46
CA VAL A 72 -5.13 -15.55 -7.06
C VAL A 72 -5.19 -14.30 -6.20
N THR A 73 -4.16 -14.11 -5.39
CA THR A 73 -4.15 -13.07 -4.36
C THR A 73 -3.68 -11.72 -4.86
N SER A 74 -3.15 -11.62 -6.09
CA SER A 74 -2.65 -10.36 -6.64
C SER A 74 -2.66 -10.31 -8.18
N ASP A 75 -2.66 -9.09 -8.73
CA ASP A 75 -2.53 -8.88 -10.18
C ASP A 75 -1.20 -9.44 -10.73
N LEU A 76 -0.11 -9.31 -9.96
CA LEU A 76 1.18 -9.93 -10.31
C LEU A 76 1.07 -11.46 -10.40
N GLU A 77 0.43 -12.08 -9.41
CA GLU A 77 0.23 -13.54 -9.41
C GLU A 77 -0.64 -13.98 -10.59
N SER A 78 -1.72 -13.24 -10.90
CA SER A 78 -2.58 -13.52 -12.07
C SER A 78 -1.80 -13.45 -13.39
N LEU A 79 -0.88 -12.48 -13.50
CA LEU A 79 -0.05 -12.31 -14.70
C LEU A 79 0.97 -13.44 -14.86
N LEU A 80 1.63 -13.83 -13.76
CA LEU A 80 2.60 -14.93 -13.80
C LEU A 80 1.92 -16.27 -14.06
N LEU A 81 0.76 -16.51 -13.44
CA LEU A 81 -0.01 -17.75 -13.65
C LEU A 81 -0.57 -17.85 -15.07
N GLU A 82 -1.08 -16.75 -15.64
CA GLU A 82 -1.51 -16.71 -17.04
C GLU A 82 -0.34 -17.06 -17.97
N ALA A 83 0.82 -16.43 -17.76
CA ALA A 83 2.01 -16.70 -18.56
C ALA A 83 2.43 -18.18 -18.48
N ASP A 84 2.47 -18.77 -17.27
CA ASP A 84 2.78 -20.19 -17.06
C ASP A 84 1.81 -21.11 -17.84
N LEU A 85 0.50 -20.85 -17.73
CA LEU A 85 -0.52 -21.69 -18.36
C LEU A 85 -0.55 -21.53 -19.88
N VAL A 86 -0.44 -20.30 -20.39
CA VAL A 86 -0.34 -20.04 -21.83
C VAL A 86 0.93 -20.67 -22.41
N HIS A 87 2.05 -20.61 -21.67
CA HIS A 87 3.29 -21.27 -22.07
C HIS A 87 3.12 -22.80 -22.17
N LYS A 88 2.50 -23.39 -21.14
CA LYS A 88 2.30 -24.84 -21.03
C LYS A 88 1.35 -25.38 -22.09
N PHE A 89 0.22 -24.71 -22.30
CA PHE A 89 -0.88 -25.23 -23.11
C PHE A 89 -0.96 -24.65 -24.52
N LYS A 90 -0.32 -23.51 -24.78
CA LYS A 90 -0.33 -22.79 -26.07
C LYS A 90 -1.73 -22.74 -26.73
N PRO A 91 -2.74 -22.17 -26.05
CA PRO A 91 -4.12 -22.24 -26.53
C PRO A 91 -4.29 -21.54 -27.88
N LYS A 92 -5.14 -22.10 -28.75
CA LYS A 92 -5.40 -21.61 -30.11
C LYS A 92 -5.72 -20.11 -30.13
N TYR A 93 -6.65 -19.65 -29.29
CA TYR A 93 -7.10 -18.26 -29.32
C TYR A 93 -6.12 -17.28 -28.66
N ASN A 94 -5.26 -17.73 -27.75
CA ASN A 94 -4.16 -16.88 -27.24
C ASN A 94 -3.10 -16.57 -28.31
N ILE A 95 -3.05 -17.34 -29.39
CA ILE A 95 -2.19 -17.10 -30.55
C ILE A 95 -2.94 -16.22 -31.57
N LEU A 96 -4.19 -16.55 -31.89
CA LEU A 96 -5.01 -15.87 -32.92
C LEU A 96 -5.50 -14.46 -32.54
N LEU A 97 -5.63 -14.18 -31.24
CA LEU A 97 -6.11 -12.90 -30.69
C LEU A 97 -4.99 -11.91 -30.37
N LYS A 98 -3.73 -12.21 -30.72
CA LYS A 98 -2.63 -11.25 -30.56
C LYS A 98 -2.73 -10.14 -31.61
N ASP A 99 -2.62 -8.89 -31.17
CA ASP A 99 -2.17 -7.78 -32.03
C ASP A 99 -0.74 -8.08 -32.51
N ASP A 100 -0.27 -7.43 -33.59
CA ASP A 100 1.09 -7.56 -34.17
C ASP A 100 2.26 -7.25 -33.19
N LYS A 101 1.96 -7.01 -31.91
CA LYS A 101 2.93 -6.87 -30.82
C LYS A 101 3.39 -8.25 -30.36
N HIS A 102 4.62 -8.63 -30.74
CA HIS A 102 5.26 -9.85 -30.27
C HIS A 102 5.31 -9.92 -28.73
N ALA A 103 4.90 -11.07 -28.20
CA ALA A 103 4.94 -11.34 -26.77
C ALA A 103 6.37 -11.25 -26.21
N LEU A 104 6.49 -10.77 -24.97
CA LEU A 104 7.77 -10.60 -24.31
C LEU A 104 8.03 -11.76 -23.34
N TYR A 105 9.26 -12.19 -23.27
CA TYR A 105 9.77 -13.15 -22.29
C TYR A 105 10.79 -12.46 -21.39
N ILE A 106 10.87 -12.91 -20.14
CA ILE A 106 11.98 -12.60 -19.25
C ILE A 106 12.97 -13.76 -19.34
N VAL A 107 14.24 -13.42 -19.58
CA VAL A 107 15.34 -14.38 -19.69
C VAL A 107 16.33 -14.10 -18.57
N ILE A 108 16.71 -15.13 -17.83
CA ILE A 108 17.80 -15.06 -16.87
C ILE A 108 18.95 -15.90 -17.42
N THR A 109 20.05 -15.24 -17.82
CA THR A 109 21.18 -15.92 -18.46
C THR A 109 21.87 -16.91 -17.51
N LYS A 110 22.58 -17.89 -18.09
CA LYS A 110 23.31 -18.94 -17.34
C LYS A 110 24.80 -18.63 -17.13
N GLU A 111 25.21 -17.38 -17.36
CA GLU A 111 26.59 -16.95 -17.14
C GLU A 111 26.92 -16.79 -15.64
N GLU A 112 28.19 -16.59 -15.32
CA GLU A 112 28.66 -16.48 -13.94
C GLU A 112 27.94 -15.38 -13.13
N PHE A 113 27.62 -14.27 -13.80
CA PHE A 113 26.78 -13.19 -13.29
C PHE A 113 25.49 -13.13 -14.13
N PRO A 114 24.45 -13.91 -13.77
CA PRO A 114 23.21 -13.96 -14.52
C PRO A 114 22.60 -12.59 -14.74
N ARG A 115 22.27 -12.26 -15.98
CA ARG A 115 21.57 -11.04 -16.38
C ARG A 115 20.10 -11.31 -16.51
N VAL A 116 19.27 -10.35 -16.10
CA VAL A 116 17.82 -10.41 -16.30
C VAL A 116 17.47 -9.51 -17.48
N LEU A 117 17.08 -10.14 -18.58
CA LEU A 117 16.84 -9.51 -19.88
C LEU A 117 15.38 -9.71 -20.30
N THR A 118 14.93 -8.88 -21.22
CA THR A 118 13.66 -9.11 -21.94
C THR A 118 13.95 -9.54 -23.37
N SER A 119 13.26 -10.56 -23.86
CA SER A 119 13.45 -11.13 -25.18
C SER A 119 12.11 -11.35 -25.88
N ARG A 120 12.06 -11.15 -27.19
CA ARG A 120 10.91 -11.57 -28.03
C ARG A 120 11.03 -13.03 -28.49
N LYS A 121 12.22 -13.62 -28.34
CA LYS A 121 12.45 -15.05 -28.52
C LYS A 121 12.07 -15.78 -27.22
N PHE A 122 11.83 -17.08 -27.33
CA PHE A 122 11.52 -17.95 -26.21
C PHE A 122 12.49 -17.72 -25.04
N GLY A 123 11.95 -17.65 -23.82
CA GLY A 123 12.69 -17.37 -22.60
C GLY A 123 12.13 -18.11 -21.41
N ASP A 124 12.72 -17.89 -20.23
CA ASP A 124 12.43 -18.66 -19.03
C ASP A 124 11.04 -18.36 -18.44
N PHE A 125 10.58 -17.11 -18.55
CA PHE A 125 9.27 -16.69 -18.05
C PHE A 125 8.49 -15.94 -19.14
N GLY A 126 7.21 -16.22 -19.27
CA GLY A 126 6.37 -15.70 -20.36
C GLY A 126 5.80 -16.85 -21.21
N PRO A 127 5.03 -16.55 -22.26
CA PRO A 127 4.91 -15.25 -22.92
C PRO A 127 4.04 -14.26 -22.16
N PHE A 128 4.50 -13.02 -22.06
CA PHE A 128 3.70 -11.90 -21.54
C PHE A 128 3.13 -11.07 -22.71
N PRO A 129 1.80 -10.89 -22.79
CA PRO A 129 1.18 -10.14 -23.88
C PRO A 129 1.43 -8.63 -23.79
N ASN A 130 1.51 -8.07 -22.57
CA ASN A 130 1.72 -6.64 -22.35
C ASN A 130 3.16 -6.32 -21.94
N THR A 131 3.92 -5.69 -22.84
CA THR A 131 5.32 -5.30 -22.63
C THR A 131 5.50 -4.28 -21.51
N ASN A 132 4.56 -3.35 -21.33
CA ASN A 132 4.62 -2.31 -20.29
C ASN A 132 4.48 -2.91 -18.90
N ASN A 133 3.61 -3.92 -18.74
CA ASN A 133 3.44 -4.62 -17.46
C ASN A 133 4.73 -5.31 -17.04
N VAL A 134 5.38 -6.02 -17.97
CA VAL A 134 6.69 -6.67 -17.71
C VAL A 134 7.75 -5.66 -17.30
N LYS A 135 7.88 -4.55 -18.04
CA LYS A 135 8.85 -3.49 -17.71
C LYS A 135 8.59 -2.89 -16.33
N THR A 136 7.33 -2.62 -16.00
CA THR A 136 6.93 -2.11 -14.69
C THR A 136 7.28 -3.09 -13.57
N ILE A 137 6.99 -4.38 -13.75
CA ILE A 137 7.30 -5.43 -12.77
C ILE A 137 8.81 -5.55 -12.58
N LEU A 138 9.59 -5.63 -13.66
CA LEU A 138 11.04 -5.70 -13.57
C LEU A 138 11.63 -4.47 -12.87
N ARG A 139 11.06 -3.28 -13.09
CA ARG A 139 11.47 -2.05 -12.39
C ARG A 139 11.19 -2.10 -10.89
N LEU A 140 10.06 -2.67 -10.47
CA LEU A 140 9.71 -2.84 -9.06
C LEU A 140 10.59 -3.92 -8.41
N ILE A 141 10.75 -5.06 -9.07
CA ILE A 141 11.64 -6.14 -8.63
C ILE A 141 13.07 -5.62 -8.46
N ARG A 142 13.58 -4.80 -9.40
CA ARG A 142 14.94 -4.24 -9.33
C ARG A 142 15.19 -3.39 -8.08
N LYS A 143 14.16 -2.72 -7.55
CA LYS A 143 14.26 -1.96 -6.30
C LYS A 143 14.35 -2.86 -5.06
N ILE A 144 13.77 -4.05 -5.12
CA ILE A 144 13.80 -5.04 -4.03
C ILE A 144 15.10 -5.86 -4.11
N PHE A 145 15.38 -6.39 -5.30
CA PHE A 145 16.52 -7.22 -5.64
C PHE A 145 17.25 -6.61 -6.83
N PRO A 146 18.29 -5.80 -6.59
CA PRO A 146 19.11 -5.24 -7.67
C PRO A 146 19.72 -6.33 -8.56
N PHE A 147 19.73 -6.10 -9.87
CA PHE A 147 20.25 -7.04 -10.87
C PHE A 147 20.84 -6.30 -12.08
N SER A 148 21.74 -6.97 -12.81
CA SER A 148 22.34 -6.43 -14.02
C SER A 148 21.58 -6.84 -15.30
N ASP A 149 21.63 -5.95 -16.29
CA ASP A 149 21.20 -6.18 -17.68
C ASP A 149 22.36 -5.99 -18.69
N HIS A 150 23.53 -5.56 -18.21
CA HIS A 150 24.71 -5.28 -19.02
C HIS A 150 25.72 -6.43 -18.97
N LYS A 151 26.53 -6.56 -20.03
CA LYS A 151 27.70 -7.45 -20.03
C LYS A 151 28.76 -6.94 -19.05
N ILE A 152 29.62 -7.84 -18.59
CA ILE A 152 30.74 -7.49 -17.71
C ILE A 152 31.71 -6.57 -18.46
N GLY A 153 32.12 -5.49 -17.80
CA GLY A 153 33.04 -4.48 -18.33
C GLY A 153 33.87 -3.84 -17.21
N LYS A 154 34.68 -2.84 -17.57
CA LYS A 154 35.65 -2.23 -16.65
C LYS A 154 35.10 -1.08 -15.77
N LYS A 155 33.91 -0.54 -16.10
CA LYS A 155 33.33 0.62 -15.41
C LYS A 155 31.98 0.26 -14.76
N PRO A 156 31.65 0.85 -13.60
CA PRO A 156 30.32 0.71 -13.00
C PRO A 156 29.24 1.21 -13.96
N CYS A 157 28.08 0.54 -13.97
CA CYS A 157 26.94 0.95 -14.79
C CYS A 157 26.10 2.04 -14.08
N LEU A 158 25.25 2.76 -14.84
CA LEU A 158 24.36 3.78 -14.27
C LEU A 158 23.50 3.24 -13.12
N TYR A 159 22.96 2.03 -13.27
CA TYR A 159 22.18 1.41 -12.20
C TYR A 159 22.99 1.08 -10.95
N SER A 160 24.30 0.87 -11.07
CA SER A 160 25.20 0.71 -9.91
C SER A 160 25.25 2.01 -9.11
N HIS A 161 25.44 3.15 -9.76
CA HIS A 161 25.43 4.46 -9.11
C HIS A 161 24.10 4.80 -8.44
N LEU A 162 22.99 4.25 -8.94
CA LEU A 162 21.65 4.40 -8.36
C LEU A 162 21.31 3.32 -7.31
N GLY A 163 22.21 2.38 -7.02
CA GLY A 163 21.96 1.24 -6.12
C GLY A 163 21.01 0.17 -6.67
N LEU A 164 20.61 0.27 -7.94
CA LEU A 164 19.69 -0.64 -8.65
C LEU A 164 20.40 -1.81 -9.35
N CYS A 165 21.73 -1.81 -9.35
CA CYS A 165 22.60 -2.93 -9.73
C CYS A 165 23.69 -3.09 -8.66
N SER A 166 23.28 -3.49 -7.44
CA SER A 166 24.17 -3.65 -6.29
C SER A 166 24.05 -5.07 -5.70
N PRO A 167 25.17 -5.82 -5.57
CA PRO A 167 26.50 -5.50 -6.05
C PRO A 167 26.62 -5.57 -7.58
N CYS A 168 27.35 -4.63 -8.19
CA CYS A 168 27.52 -4.59 -9.65
C CYS A 168 28.59 -5.60 -10.08
N PRO A 169 28.34 -6.41 -11.13
CA PRO A 169 29.37 -7.32 -11.66
C PRO A 169 30.66 -6.61 -12.10
N ASN A 170 30.60 -5.32 -12.46
CA ASN A 170 31.76 -4.56 -12.92
C ASN A 170 32.59 -3.93 -11.79
N THR A 171 32.13 -4.00 -10.52
CA THR A 171 32.82 -3.37 -9.38
C THR A 171 33.55 -4.37 -8.48
N GLY A 172 33.58 -5.65 -8.85
CA GLY A 172 34.30 -6.69 -8.08
C GLY A 172 33.70 -7.00 -6.70
N LEU A 173 32.45 -6.62 -6.45
CA LEU A 173 31.76 -6.81 -5.17
C LEU A 173 31.24 -8.26 -5.00
N ASP A 174 30.87 -8.62 -3.76
CA ASP A 174 30.50 -9.97 -3.32
C ASP A 174 29.48 -10.68 -4.23
N LYS A 175 30.00 -11.65 -5.00
CA LYS A 175 29.24 -12.51 -5.92
C LYS A 175 28.10 -13.24 -5.21
N ASN A 176 28.26 -13.61 -3.94
CA ASN A 176 27.24 -14.39 -3.22
C ASN A 176 25.96 -13.57 -3.01
N ILE A 177 26.11 -12.28 -2.72
CA ILE A 177 24.98 -11.35 -2.58
C ILE A 177 24.26 -11.18 -3.92
N TYR A 178 25.01 -11.02 -5.02
CA TYR A 178 24.42 -10.95 -6.36
C TYR A 178 23.60 -12.20 -6.69
N LEU A 179 24.18 -13.38 -6.46
CA LEU A 179 23.50 -14.65 -6.73
C LEU A 179 22.28 -14.84 -5.81
N LYS A 180 22.30 -14.35 -4.57
CA LYS A 180 21.14 -14.32 -3.68
C LYS A 180 20.01 -13.46 -4.27
N ASN A 181 20.32 -12.29 -4.83
CA ASN A 181 19.32 -11.45 -5.53
C ASN A 181 18.70 -12.20 -6.71
N ILE A 182 19.52 -12.82 -7.58
CA ILE A 182 19.02 -13.59 -8.72
C ILE A 182 18.14 -14.77 -8.29
N ARG A 183 18.51 -15.49 -7.22
CA ARG A 183 17.67 -16.57 -6.67
C ARG A 183 16.32 -16.04 -6.18
N ASN A 184 16.30 -14.91 -5.48
CA ASN A 184 15.06 -14.29 -5.03
C ASN A 184 14.18 -13.84 -6.21
N ILE A 185 14.78 -13.27 -7.26
CA ILE A 185 14.06 -12.91 -8.50
C ILE A 185 13.42 -14.14 -9.13
N LYS A 186 14.15 -15.25 -9.24
CA LYS A 186 13.59 -16.53 -9.73
C LYS A 186 12.43 -17.01 -8.86
N LEU A 187 12.54 -16.94 -7.54
CA LEU A 187 11.46 -17.32 -6.63
C LEU A 187 10.22 -16.44 -6.82
N VAL A 188 10.38 -15.12 -6.96
CA VAL A 188 9.28 -14.19 -7.22
C VAL A 188 8.60 -14.51 -8.56
N LEU A 189 9.37 -14.67 -9.64
CA LEU A 189 8.83 -14.99 -10.96
C LEU A 189 8.18 -16.38 -11.03
N SER A 190 8.59 -17.30 -10.15
CA SER A 190 7.96 -18.61 -9.95
C SER A 190 6.84 -18.62 -8.90
N ARG A 191 6.28 -17.45 -8.52
CA ARG A 191 5.15 -17.29 -7.58
C ARG A 191 5.43 -17.75 -6.13
N LYS A 192 6.70 -17.96 -5.75
CA LYS A 192 7.10 -18.38 -4.40
C LYS A 192 7.31 -17.18 -3.45
N PHE A 193 6.35 -16.26 -3.41
CA PHE A 193 6.47 -14.99 -2.68
C PHE A 193 6.66 -15.17 -1.17
N ASN A 194 5.93 -16.11 -0.57
CA ASN A 194 5.97 -16.37 0.87
C ASN A 194 7.38 -16.76 1.36
N ILE A 195 8.14 -17.50 0.55
CA ILE A 195 9.51 -17.89 0.87
C ILE A 195 10.41 -16.65 0.89
N VAL A 196 10.29 -15.80 -0.13
CA VAL A 196 11.07 -14.57 -0.25
C VAL A 196 10.77 -13.61 0.90
N ARG A 197 9.48 -13.45 1.24
CA ARG A 197 9.03 -12.61 2.36
C ARG A 197 9.60 -13.09 3.70
N LYS A 198 9.48 -14.39 4.01
CA LYS A 198 10.05 -14.98 5.23
C LYS A 198 11.57 -14.79 5.33
N ASN A 199 12.27 -14.92 4.21
CA ASN A 199 13.72 -14.71 4.17
C ASN A 199 14.08 -13.25 4.49
N LEU A 200 13.38 -12.28 3.91
CA LEU A 200 13.57 -10.86 4.20
C LEU A 200 13.21 -10.51 5.66
N GLU A 201 12.14 -11.09 6.21
CA GLU A 201 11.78 -10.89 7.62
C GLU A 201 12.86 -11.41 8.57
N LYS A 202 13.42 -12.60 8.28
CA LYS A 202 14.53 -13.16 9.05
C LYS A 202 15.77 -12.26 8.98
N GLU A 203 16.10 -11.77 7.79
CA GLU A 203 17.22 -10.85 7.57
C GLU A 203 17.03 -9.52 8.32
N MET A 204 15.84 -8.92 8.26
CA MET A 204 15.49 -7.71 9.01
C MET A 204 15.59 -7.93 10.52
N LYS A 205 15.06 -9.05 11.03
CA LYS A 205 15.14 -9.40 12.47
C LYS A 205 16.58 -9.56 12.91
N ASN A 206 17.41 -10.22 12.11
CA ASN A 206 18.84 -10.38 12.41
C ASN A 206 19.55 -9.03 12.51
N PHE A 207 19.33 -8.10 11.56
CA PHE A 207 19.88 -6.75 11.65
C PHE A 207 19.39 -5.99 12.87
N SER A 208 18.12 -6.15 13.25
CA SER A 208 17.56 -5.55 14.46
C SER A 208 18.18 -6.10 15.74
N ILE A 209 18.47 -7.41 15.82
CA ILE A 209 19.15 -8.04 16.96
C ILE A 209 20.58 -7.53 17.09
N LEU A 210 21.28 -7.38 15.96
CA LEU A 210 22.63 -6.81 15.88
C LEU A 210 22.67 -5.28 16.04
N GLN A 211 21.54 -4.63 16.31
CA GLN A 211 21.40 -3.17 16.45
C GLN A 211 21.75 -2.35 15.19
N ASN A 212 21.78 -2.99 14.01
CA ASN A 212 21.99 -2.36 12.71
C ASN A 212 20.67 -1.82 12.13
N TYR A 213 20.16 -0.74 12.72
CA TYR A 213 18.82 -0.23 12.40
C TYR A 213 18.68 0.34 10.98
N GLU A 214 19.76 0.86 10.39
CA GLU A 214 19.74 1.39 9.02
C GLU A 214 19.50 0.27 7.99
N GLU A 215 20.26 -0.82 8.09
CA GLU A 215 20.07 -2.01 7.25
C GLU A 215 18.71 -2.68 7.50
N ALA A 216 18.29 -2.78 8.77
CA ALA A 216 16.95 -3.28 9.10
C ALA A 216 15.85 -2.42 8.43
N LYS A 217 16.01 -1.09 8.39
CA LYS A 217 15.08 -0.19 7.70
C LYS A 217 15.07 -0.44 6.20
N ILE A 218 16.23 -0.63 5.56
CA ILE A 218 16.32 -0.95 4.11
C ILE A 218 15.57 -2.24 3.81
N VAL A 219 15.79 -3.30 4.60
CA VAL A 219 15.09 -4.58 4.41
C VAL A 219 13.59 -4.44 4.66
N ARG A 220 13.18 -3.65 5.65
CA ARG A 220 11.76 -3.35 5.87
C ARG A 220 11.09 -2.67 4.68
N GLU A 221 11.76 -1.70 4.05
CA GLU A 221 11.23 -1.06 2.84
C GLU A 221 11.16 -2.04 1.65
N LYS A 222 12.10 -2.99 1.54
CA LYS A 222 12.01 -4.11 0.58
C LYS A 222 10.77 -4.98 0.83
N ILE A 223 10.48 -5.33 2.09
CA ILE A 223 9.27 -6.09 2.47
C ILE A 223 8.02 -5.32 2.09
N LYS A 224 7.93 -4.02 2.40
CA LYS A 224 6.77 -3.20 2.02
C LYS A 224 6.55 -3.16 0.51
N LEU A 225 7.63 -3.05 -0.28
CA LEU A 225 7.54 -3.03 -1.73
C LEU A 225 7.14 -4.40 -2.28
N LEU A 226 7.64 -5.50 -1.70
CA LEU A 226 7.21 -6.85 -2.03
C LEU A 226 5.72 -7.02 -1.71
N ASP A 227 5.30 -6.66 -0.50
CA ASP A 227 3.91 -6.72 -0.08
C ASP A 227 3.02 -5.88 -1.00
N TYR A 228 3.47 -4.68 -1.42
CA TYR A 228 2.71 -3.85 -2.38
C TYR A 228 2.50 -4.52 -3.75
N ILE A 229 3.49 -5.25 -4.28
CA ILE A 229 3.34 -5.93 -5.58
C ILE A 229 2.60 -7.26 -5.47
N THR A 230 2.58 -7.88 -4.29
CA THR A 230 1.89 -9.15 -4.01
C THR A 230 0.56 -8.96 -3.27
N GLN A 231 0.17 -7.73 -2.97
CA GLN A 231 -1.11 -7.43 -2.35
C GLN A 231 -2.25 -7.65 -3.34
N GLU A 232 -3.40 -8.03 -2.79
CA GLU A 232 -4.66 -8.04 -3.51
C GLU A 232 -4.96 -6.61 -3.95
N LYS A 233 -4.76 -6.35 -5.24
CA LYS A 233 -5.32 -5.16 -5.86
C LYS A 233 -6.82 -5.39 -5.90
N ILE A 234 -7.49 -4.97 -4.84
CA ILE A 234 -8.92 -4.70 -4.87
C ILE A 234 -9.17 -3.89 -6.13
N SER A 235 -9.99 -4.43 -7.03
CA SER A 235 -10.21 -3.88 -8.36
C SER A 235 -10.63 -2.42 -8.26
N THR A 236 -10.16 -1.62 -9.21
CA THR A 236 -10.55 -0.23 -9.42
C THR A 236 -12.07 -0.06 -9.61
N GLU A 237 -12.82 -1.16 -9.77
CA GLU A 237 -14.28 -1.19 -9.85
C GLU A 237 -14.99 -1.07 -8.50
N LYS A 238 -14.31 -1.28 -7.35
CA LYS A 238 -14.87 -0.89 -6.04
C LYS A 238 -15.00 0.62 -5.85
N PHE A 239 -14.30 1.43 -6.66
CA PHE A 239 -14.50 2.88 -6.75
C PHE A 239 -15.62 3.28 -7.74
N LEU A 240 -16.03 2.36 -8.63
CA LEU A 240 -17.05 2.64 -9.66
C LEU A 240 -18.42 2.03 -9.32
N GLN A 241 -18.46 0.91 -8.60
CA GLN A 241 -19.70 0.26 -8.15
C GLN A 241 -20.19 0.74 -6.78
N ASN A 242 -19.33 1.40 -6.00
CA ASN A 242 -19.74 2.11 -4.80
C ASN A 242 -19.02 3.47 -4.76
N PRO A 243 -19.58 4.52 -5.38
CA PRO A 243 -18.98 5.86 -5.40
C PRO A 243 -18.68 6.41 -4.00
N ASN A 244 -19.28 5.81 -2.95
CA ASN A 244 -19.16 6.20 -1.56
C ASN A 244 -18.36 5.21 -0.70
N LEU A 245 -17.63 4.21 -1.23
CA LEU A 245 -16.89 3.23 -0.40
C LEU A 245 -15.94 3.87 0.63
N VAL A 246 -15.35 5.02 0.28
CA VAL A 246 -14.49 5.77 1.20
C VAL A 246 -15.34 6.49 2.26
N GLU A 247 -16.52 7.00 1.90
CA GLU A 247 -17.50 7.58 2.83
C GLU A 247 -18.12 6.50 3.75
N ASP A 248 -18.41 5.30 3.24
CA ASP A 248 -18.94 4.17 4.00
C ASP A 248 -17.91 3.68 5.04
N ARG A 249 -16.65 3.49 4.62
CA ARG A 249 -15.58 3.15 5.57
C ARG A 249 -15.37 4.25 6.60
N ARG A 250 -15.42 5.53 6.21
CA ARG A 250 -15.31 6.65 7.15
C ARG A 250 -16.49 6.70 8.10
N SER A 251 -17.68 6.35 7.62
CA SER A 251 -18.89 6.24 8.43
C SER A 251 -18.73 5.11 9.45
N GLU A 252 -18.27 3.93 9.05
CA GLU A 252 -17.95 2.81 9.95
C GLU A 252 -16.87 3.18 10.99
N GLU A 253 -15.82 3.88 10.56
CA GLU A 253 -14.75 4.38 11.43
C GLU A 253 -15.29 5.36 12.49
N LEU A 254 -16.13 6.32 12.07
CA LEU A 254 -16.76 7.30 12.95
C LEU A 254 -17.80 6.64 13.87
N GLU A 255 -18.59 5.69 13.38
CA GLU A 255 -19.55 4.92 14.17
C GLU A 255 -18.86 4.06 15.23
N GLY A 256 -17.74 3.44 14.89
CA GLY A 256 -16.91 2.73 15.87
C GLY A 256 -16.40 3.66 16.97
N LEU A 257 -15.95 4.87 16.60
CA LEU A 257 -15.50 5.87 17.57
C LEU A 257 -16.65 6.41 18.44
N LYS A 258 -17.83 6.67 17.85
CA LYS A 258 -19.05 7.06 18.59
C LYS A 258 -19.44 5.98 19.60
N SER A 259 -19.50 4.72 19.16
CA SER A 259 -19.87 3.57 20.01
C SER A 259 -18.91 3.42 21.19
N LEU A 260 -17.61 3.60 20.94
CA LEU A 260 -16.60 3.63 22.00
C LEU A 260 -16.89 4.79 22.97
N PHE A 261 -17.07 6.00 22.49
CA PHE A 261 -17.35 7.15 23.36
C PHE A 261 -18.63 7.02 24.17
N THR A 262 -19.70 6.46 23.60
CA THR A 262 -20.92 6.13 24.33
C THR A 262 -20.65 5.10 25.43
N THR A 263 -19.90 4.04 25.13
CA THR A 263 -19.53 2.99 26.09
C THR A 263 -18.72 3.52 27.28
N TYR A 264 -17.95 4.58 27.05
CA TYR A 264 -17.06 5.18 28.06
C TYR A 264 -17.56 6.55 28.55
N ASN A 265 -18.85 6.87 28.33
CA ASN A 265 -19.52 8.08 28.80
C ASN A 265 -18.80 9.39 28.45
N LEU A 266 -18.10 9.44 27.31
CA LEU A 266 -17.54 10.68 26.81
C LEU A 266 -18.63 11.49 26.13
N HIS A 267 -18.81 12.74 26.53
CA HIS A 267 -19.84 13.59 25.98
C HIS A 267 -19.47 14.10 24.57
N PHE A 268 -20.17 13.67 23.53
CA PHE A 268 -20.04 14.23 22.18
C PHE A 268 -21.42 14.47 21.57
N THR A 269 -21.55 15.53 20.77
CA THR A 269 -22.79 15.81 20.01
C THR A 269 -22.72 15.26 18.59
N SER A 270 -21.56 15.36 17.96
CA SER A 270 -21.22 14.75 16.68
C SER A 270 -19.72 14.51 16.61
N LEU A 271 -19.22 13.88 15.55
CA LEU A 271 -17.78 13.75 15.28
C LEU A 271 -17.46 14.32 13.89
N HIS A 272 -18.07 15.47 13.56
CA HIS A 272 -17.90 16.13 12.27
C HIS A 272 -16.50 16.72 12.13
N ARG A 273 -16.03 17.46 13.15
CA ARG A 273 -14.70 18.08 13.17
C ARG A 273 -13.86 17.51 14.29
N ILE A 274 -12.81 16.78 13.93
CA ILE A 274 -11.82 16.23 14.85
C ILE A 274 -10.50 16.95 14.63
N GLU A 275 -9.91 17.49 15.69
CA GLU A 275 -8.61 18.15 15.61
C GLU A 275 -7.56 17.34 16.36
N CYS A 276 -6.36 17.21 15.81
CA CYS A 276 -5.27 16.52 16.47
C CYS A 276 -4.04 17.43 16.60
N PHE A 277 -3.54 17.54 17.82
CA PHE A 277 -2.40 18.34 18.20
C PHE A 277 -1.19 17.45 18.41
N ASP A 278 -0.13 17.66 17.63
CA ASP A 278 1.21 17.18 17.94
C ASP A 278 1.97 18.29 18.67
N VAL A 279 2.31 18.00 19.93
CA VAL A 279 2.98 18.94 20.84
C VAL A 279 4.32 18.39 21.34
N ALA A 280 4.95 17.49 20.58
CA ALA A 280 6.14 16.78 21.03
C ALA A 280 7.44 17.62 21.04
N HIS A 281 7.47 18.80 20.41
CA HIS A 281 8.69 19.60 20.20
C HIS A 281 8.58 21.00 20.84
N LEU A 282 8.38 21.02 22.16
CA LEU A 282 8.26 22.24 22.95
C LEU A 282 9.59 22.76 23.50
N SER A 283 10.66 21.96 23.47
CA SER A 283 11.97 22.34 23.98
C SER A 283 12.85 23.01 22.93
N GLY A 284 13.48 24.14 23.29
CA GLY A 284 14.46 24.86 22.47
C GLY A 284 13.97 26.15 21.80
N VAL A 285 14.88 26.83 21.09
CA VAL A 285 14.72 28.19 20.54
C VAL A 285 13.58 28.31 19.52
N ASN A 286 13.15 27.19 18.92
CA ASN A 286 12.07 27.13 17.92
C ASN A 286 10.96 26.16 18.34
N ALA A 287 10.43 26.31 19.56
CA ALA A 287 9.30 25.53 20.04
C ALA A 287 8.08 25.71 19.12
N THR A 288 7.55 24.59 18.62
CA THR A 288 6.40 24.61 17.70
C THR A 288 5.44 23.48 17.98
N ALA A 289 4.17 23.73 17.72
CA ALA A 289 3.13 22.71 17.71
C ALA A 289 2.39 22.70 16.37
N SER A 290 1.77 21.57 16.09
CA SER A 290 1.07 21.33 14.84
C SER A 290 -0.35 20.86 15.13
N MET A 291 -1.33 21.46 14.46
CA MET A 291 -2.71 21.03 14.47
C MET A 291 -3.10 20.58 13.08
N VAL A 292 -3.61 19.36 12.99
CA VAL A 292 -4.28 18.83 11.80
C VAL A 292 -5.76 18.71 12.07
N VAL A 293 -6.56 18.83 11.02
CA VAL A 293 -8.01 18.83 11.10
C VAL A 293 -8.53 17.68 10.25
N ALA A 294 -9.45 16.90 10.81
CA ALA A 294 -10.24 15.93 10.08
C ALA A 294 -11.71 16.33 10.07
N ILE A 295 -12.29 16.48 8.88
CA ILE A 295 -13.72 16.74 8.68
C ILE A 295 -14.36 15.45 8.18
N ASN A 296 -15.37 14.93 8.89
CA ASN A 296 -16.01 13.63 8.62
C ASN A 296 -14.97 12.50 8.44
N GLY A 297 -13.90 12.51 9.24
CA GLY A 297 -12.83 11.51 9.17
C GLY A 297 -11.83 11.73 8.03
N GLU A 298 -11.95 12.81 7.24
CA GLU A 298 -11.06 13.19 6.15
C GLU A 298 -10.07 14.28 6.54
N ALA A 299 -8.80 14.14 6.15
CA ALA A 299 -7.80 15.19 6.31
C ALA A 299 -8.18 16.48 5.55
N ALA A 300 -8.45 17.55 6.29
CA ALA A 300 -8.72 18.88 5.76
C ALA A 300 -7.43 19.71 5.71
N HIS A 301 -6.55 19.42 4.75
CA HIS A 301 -5.20 20.01 4.67
C HIS A 301 -5.16 21.54 4.67
N SER A 302 -6.17 22.20 4.09
CA SER A 302 -6.31 23.66 4.06
C SER A 302 -6.51 24.28 5.44
N GLU A 303 -6.96 23.48 6.41
CA GLU A 303 -7.28 23.92 7.76
C GLU A 303 -6.16 23.68 8.77
N TYR A 304 -5.06 23.07 8.33
CA TYR A 304 -3.95 22.77 9.21
C TYR A 304 -3.25 24.05 9.68
N LYS A 305 -2.78 24.03 10.93
CA LYS A 305 -2.11 25.20 11.53
C LYS A 305 -0.82 24.80 12.22
N HIS A 306 0.20 25.63 12.06
CA HIS A 306 1.40 25.60 12.88
C HIS A 306 1.34 26.71 13.92
N PHE A 307 1.69 26.38 15.15
CA PHE A 307 1.83 27.34 16.23
C PHE A 307 3.31 27.51 16.52
N LYS A 308 3.82 28.72 16.28
CA LYS A 308 5.13 29.14 16.80
C LYS A 308 4.93 29.65 18.21
N ILE A 309 5.72 29.14 19.15
CA ILE A 309 5.67 29.49 20.57
C ILE A 309 6.83 30.43 20.85
N LYS A 310 6.55 31.57 21.49
CA LYS A 310 7.60 32.49 21.93
C LYS A 310 7.98 32.08 23.34
N GLN A 311 9.06 31.30 23.51
CA GLN A 311 9.53 30.95 24.84
C GLN A 311 9.97 32.23 25.58
N LYS A 312 9.26 32.58 26.65
CA LYS A 312 9.72 33.59 27.62
C LYS A 312 10.62 32.91 28.66
N ASN A 313 11.58 33.64 29.23
CA ASN A 313 12.43 33.13 30.31
C ASN A 313 11.57 32.55 31.45
N GLY A 314 11.77 31.26 31.76
CA GLY A 314 11.05 30.54 32.82
C GLY A 314 9.75 29.83 32.40
N GLN A 315 9.34 29.90 31.13
CA GLN A 315 8.14 29.21 30.63
C GLN A 315 8.41 27.70 30.47
N ASN A 316 7.58 26.86 31.10
CA ASN A 316 7.68 25.41 30.98
C ASN A 316 6.85 24.86 29.80
N ASP A 317 7.00 23.56 29.51
CA ASP A 317 6.27 22.88 28.44
C ASP A 317 4.75 22.92 28.65
N TYR A 318 4.28 22.83 29.89
CA TYR A 318 2.85 22.89 30.21
C TYR A 318 2.24 24.26 29.94
N ASP A 319 2.96 25.35 30.21
CA ASP A 319 2.55 26.71 29.90
C ASP A 319 2.48 26.94 28.40
N SER A 320 3.42 26.33 27.65
CA SER A 320 3.42 26.36 26.18
C SER A 320 2.21 25.61 25.59
N MET A 321 1.86 24.43 26.14
CA MET A 321 0.63 23.71 25.77
C MET A 321 -0.63 24.54 26.07
N ARG A 322 -0.68 25.18 27.24
CA ARG A 322 -1.80 26.04 27.64
C ARG A 322 -1.93 27.26 26.74
N GLU A 323 -0.82 27.86 26.31
CA GLU A 323 -0.82 28.93 25.31
C GLU A 323 -1.45 28.47 23.99
N ILE A 324 -1.04 27.30 23.47
CA ILE A 324 -1.58 26.75 22.22
C ILE A 324 -3.08 26.51 22.35
N ALA A 325 -3.52 25.86 23.44
CA ALA A 325 -4.92 25.59 23.71
C ALA A 325 -5.74 26.90 23.77
N ARG A 326 -5.25 27.94 24.47
CA ARG A 326 -5.92 29.26 24.52
C ARG A 326 -5.95 29.97 23.17
N ARG A 327 -4.87 29.91 22.40
CA ARG A 327 -4.83 30.48 21.04
C ARG A 327 -5.82 29.79 20.12
N ARG A 328 -5.96 28.47 20.25
CA ARG A 328 -7.00 27.72 19.56
C ARG A 328 -8.40 28.13 20.02
N LEU A 329 -8.60 28.28 21.33
CA LEU A 329 -9.87 28.70 21.93
C LEU A 329 -10.33 30.07 21.41
N ASN A 330 -9.41 31.04 21.33
CA ASN A 330 -9.70 32.38 20.82
C ASN A 330 -10.11 32.41 19.34
N ASN A 331 -9.88 31.32 18.60
CA ASN A 331 -10.27 31.15 17.21
C ASN A 331 -11.35 30.08 17.03
N LEU A 332 -12.15 29.78 18.07
CA LEU A 332 -13.22 28.78 17.97
C LEU A 332 -14.22 29.09 16.85
N GLU A 333 -14.68 30.34 16.77
CA GLU A 333 -15.66 30.74 15.75
C GLU A 333 -15.01 30.84 14.37
N SER A 334 -13.86 31.50 14.27
CA SER A 334 -13.21 31.78 12.98
C SER A 334 -12.63 30.54 12.29
N TRP A 335 -12.19 29.53 13.05
CA TRP A 335 -11.64 28.29 12.49
C TRP A 335 -12.63 27.13 12.55
N GLY A 336 -13.86 27.38 13.01
CA GLY A 336 -14.87 26.35 13.23
C GLY A 336 -14.69 25.59 14.55
N LYS A 337 -15.79 25.26 15.22
CA LYS A 337 -15.77 24.59 16.54
C LYS A 337 -15.47 23.09 16.39
N PRO A 338 -14.44 22.54 17.09
CA PRO A 338 -14.17 21.11 17.05
C PRO A 338 -15.17 20.36 17.91
N ASN A 339 -15.52 19.14 17.49
CA ASN A 339 -16.31 18.23 18.30
C ASN A 339 -15.44 17.35 19.19
N LEU A 340 -14.22 17.06 18.74
CA LEU A 340 -13.23 16.26 19.46
C LEU A 340 -11.85 16.87 19.26
N ILE A 341 -11.09 16.96 20.34
CA ILE A 341 -9.66 17.27 20.32
C ILE A 341 -8.88 16.03 20.74
N ILE A 342 -7.91 15.64 19.91
CA ILE A 342 -6.94 14.59 20.18
C ILE A 342 -5.59 15.24 20.44
N VAL A 343 -4.95 14.88 21.54
CA VAL A 343 -3.59 15.34 21.86
C VAL A 343 -2.65 14.15 21.72
N ASP A 344 -1.62 14.28 20.88
CA ASP A 344 -0.57 13.29 20.79
C ASP A 344 0.38 13.39 21.99
N GLY A 345 -0.05 12.76 23.08
CA GLY A 345 0.73 12.66 24.30
C GLY A 345 -0.06 12.09 25.46
N GLY A 346 0.59 12.12 26.63
CA GLY A 346 0.10 11.48 27.84
C GLY A 346 -0.97 12.26 28.60
N LEU A 347 -1.44 11.67 29.70
CA LEU A 347 -2.51 12.21 30.56
C LEU A 347 -2.29 13.66 30.99
N GLY A 348 -1.05 14.07 31.29
CA GLY A 348 -0.75 15.46 31.67
C GLY A 348 -1.12 16.47 30.60
N GLN A 349 -0.86 16.15 29.32
CA GLN A 349 -1.19 17.02 28.20
C GLN A 349 -2.69 17.07 27.94
N VAL A 350 -3.37 15.92 28.07
CA VAL A 350 -4.83 15.80 27.96
C VAL A 350 -5.51 16.70 29.00
N LYS A 351 -5.08 16.66 30.26
CA LYS A 351 -5.65 17.49 31.33
C LYS A 351 -5.52 18.98 31.03
N ILE A 352 -4.37 19.43 30.53
CA ILE A 352 -4.16 20.85 30.20
C ILE A 352 -5.10 21.35 29.10
N PHE A 353 -5.29 20.56 28.05
CA PHE A 353 -6.25 20.91 27.01
C PHE A 353 -7.68 20.84 27.56
N ASN A 354 -7.99 19.82 28.37
CA ASN A 354 -9.32 19.68 28.95
C ASN A 354 -9.71 20.88 29.84
N ASP A 355 -8.81 21.35 30.69
CA ASP A 355 -9.02 22.53 31.55
C ASP A 355 -9.43 23.79 30.75
N VAL A 356 -8.99 23.88 29.49
CA VAL A 356 -9.30 25.00 28.58
C VAL A 356 -10.64 24.80 27.85
N PHE A 357 -10.95 23.56 27.46
CA PHE A 357 -12.05 23.26 26.53
C PHE A 357 -13.32 22.67 27.18
N GLU A 358 -13.24 22.17 28.42
CA GLU A 358 -14.35 21.53 29.14
C GLU A 358 -15.58 22.43 29.24
N LYS A 359 -15.37 23.72 29.58
CA LYS A 359 -16.44 24.74 29.68
C LYS A 359 -17.22 24.94 28.37
N PHE A 360 -16.62 24.58 27.23
CA PHE A 360 -17.20 24.73 25.91
C PHE A 360 -17.87 23.44 25.39
N LYS A 361 -17.94 22.41 26.24
CA LYS A 361 -18.45 21.06 25.94
C LYS A 361 -17.73 20.39 24.78
N ILE A 362 -16.40 20.60 24.69
CA ILE A 362 -15.54 19.96 23.68
C ILE A 362 -14.72 18.89 24.39
N SER A 363 -14.84 17.64 23.96
CA SER A 363 -14.08 16.54 24.55
C SER A 363 -12.62 16.54 24.11
N VAL A 364 -11.75 16.21 25.06
CA VAL A 364 -10.31 16.06 24.83
C VAL A 364 -9.90 14.63 25.19
N VAL A 365 -9.16 13.98 24.29
CA VAL A 365 -8.55 12.66 24.52
C VAL A 365 -7.08 12.69 24.12
N GLY A 366 -6.28 11.85 24.77
CA GLY A 366 -4.88 11.62 24.40
C GLY A 366 -4.74 10.38 23.52
N ILE A 367 -3.65 10.30 22.77
CA ILE A 367 -3.23 9.08 22.10
C ILE A 367 -1.81 8.70 22.51
N ALA A 368 -1.62 7.41 22.83
CA ALA A 368 -0.30 6.84 23.12
C ALA A 368 -0.01 5.64 22.21
N LYS A 369 1.24 5.50 21.81
CA LYS A 369 1.73 4.42 20.94
C LYS A 369 2.22 3.22 21.78
N HIS A 370 2.10 2.01 21.23
CA HIS A 370 2.63 0.75 21.76
C HIS A 370 2.02 0.25 23.09
N PRO A 371 0.84 -0.40 23.06
CA PRO A 371 -0.10 -0.48 21.95
C PRO A 371 -0.87 0.84 21.78
N ASP A 372 -1.51 1.04 20.63
CA ASP A 372 -2.31 2.25 20.38
C ASP A 372 -3.51 2.31 21.35
N ARG A 373 -3.51 3.33 22.20
CA ARG A 373 -4.53 3.55 23.23
C ARG A 373 -5.03 4.98 23.20
N LEU A 374 -6.33 5.16 23.41
CA LEU A 374 -6.88 6.44 23.84
C LEU A 374 -6.69 6.62 25.34
N ILE A 375 -6.33 7.82 25.75
CA ILE A 375 -6.17 8.24 27.14
C ILE A 375 -7.26 9.25 27.45
N PHE A 376 -8.11 8.93 28.42
CA PHE A 376 -9.22 9.79 28.85
C PHE A 376 -8.76 10.69 30.00
N GLN A 377 -9.51 11.78 30.24
CA GLN A 377 -9.21 12.77 31.28
C GLN A 377 -9.13 12.18 32.70
N ASP A 378 -9.89 11.12 32.95
CA ASP A 378 -9.92 10.35 34.20
C ASP A 378 -8.71 9.40 34.36
N GLY A 379 -7.83 9.35 33.35
CA GLY A 379 -6.67 8.47 33.31
C GLY A 379 -6.94 7.09 32.72
N LYS A 380 -8.18 6.77 32.34
CA LYS A 380 -8.55 5.49 31.73
C LYS A 380 -7.86 5.36 30.37
N LYS A 381 -7.26 4.17 30.13
CA LYS A 381 -6.54 3.86 28.89
C LYS A 381 -7.24 2.74 28.14
N ILE A 382 -7.72 3.02 26.95
CA ILE A 382 -8.53 2.07 26.16
C ILE A 382 -7.77 1.69 24.92
N ARG A 383 -7.57 0.39 24.72
CA ARG A 383 -6.93 -0.15 23.53
C ARG A 383 -7.88 -0.03 22.35
N LEU A 384 -7.41 0.59 21.27
CA LEU A 384 -8.17 0.71 20.04
C LEU A 384 -8.05 -0.57 19.20
N GLN A 385 -9.12 -0.93 18.49
CA GLN A 385 -9.18 -2.05 17.56
C GLN A 385 -10.01 -1.67 16.33
N GLY A 386 -9.90 -2.47 15.26
CA GLY A 386 -10.79 -2.37 14.10
C GLY A 386 -10.78 -0.99 13.41
N PRO A 387 -11.93 -0.52 12.90
CA PRO A 387 -12.06 0.77 12.23
C PRO A 387 -11.66 1.98 13.09
N THR A 388 -11.99 1.98 14.39
CA THR A 388 -11.64 3.09 15.30
C THR A 388 -10.13 3.30 15.41
N LEU A 389 -9.36 2.21 15.45
CA LEU A 389 -7.90 2.27 15.42
C LEU A 389 -7.40 2.91 14.11
N GLN A 390 -8.00 2.54 12.96
CA GLN A 390 -7.57 3.04 11.65
C GLN A 390 -7.75 4.56 11.54
N LEU A 391 -8.91 5.09 11.97
CA LEU A 391 -9.18 6.53 11.98
C LEU A 391 -8.22 7.30 12.88
N VAL A 392 -8.12 6.87 14.14
CA VAL A 392 -7.34 7.59 15.16
C VAL A 392 -5.84 7.51 14.84
N ALA A 393 -5.34 6.36 14.36
CA ALA A 393 -3.96 6.24 13.91
C ALA A 393 -3.68 7.11 12.67
N ARG A 394 -4.60 7.17 11.71
CA ARG A 394 -4.46 8.01 10.51
C ARG A 394 -4.36 9.49 10.88
N ILE A 395 -5.22 9.97 11.78
CA ILE A 395 -5.20 11.36 12.25
C ILE A 395 -3.89 11.68 12.99
N ARG A 396 -3.44 10.79 13.90
CA ARG A 396 -2.17 10.97 14.63
C ARG A 396 -0.97 11.00 13.66
N ASP A 397 -0.87 10.01 12.79
CA ASP A 397 0.28 9.87 11.88
C ASP A 397 0.38 11.08 10.94
N GLU A 398 -0.76 11.66 10.58
CA GLU A 398 -0.86 12.89 9.81
C GLU A 398 -0.40 14.13 10.61
N ALA A 399 -0.75 14.22 11.90
CA ALA A 399 -0.23 15.25 12.82
C ALA A 399 1.31 15.18 12.92
N HIS A 400 1.84 13.97 13.14
CA HIS A 400 3.28 13.68 13.16
C HIS A 400 3.97 14.03 11.84
N ARG A 401 3.34 13.75 10.70
CA ARG A 401 3.88 14.09 9.37
C ARG A 401 3.94 15.61 9.19
N PHE A 402 2.87 16.31 9.56
CA PHE A 402 2.77 17.75 9.40
C PHE A 402 3.74 18.52 10.32
N ALA A 403 3.97 18.02 11.54
CA ALA A 403 4.98 18.54 12.46
C ALA A 403 6.40 18.37 11.91
N ARG A 404 6.79 17.16 11.49
CA ARG A 404 8.12 16.90 10.92
C ARG A 404 8.43 17.76 9.70
N ARG A 405 7.44 18.03 8.85
CA ARG A 405 7.61 18.91 7.68
C ARG A 405 8.05 20.32 8.08
N LEU A 406 7.52 20.86 9.19
CA LEU A 406 7.94 22.16 9.71
C LEU A 406 9.37 22.10 10.25
N HIS A 407 9.72 21.06 11.03
CA HIS A 407 11.07 20.88 11.56
C HIS A 407 12.12 20.81 10.45
N HIS A 408 11.88 20.03 9.40
CA HIS A 408 12.78 19.98 8.24
C HIS A 408 12.95 21.35 7.57
N LYS A 409 11.87 22.13 7.42
CA LYS A 409 11.90 23.47 6.82
C LYS A 409 12.63 24.50 7.69
N LEU A 410 12.53 24.37 9.02
CA LEU A 410 13.25 25.24 9.96
C LEU A 410 14.75 24.91 9.95
N LEU A 411 15.12 23.63 10.03
CA LEU A 411 16.51 23.17 9.96
C LEU A 411 17.19 23.57 8.64
N SER A 412 16.49 23.43 7.51
CA SER A 412 17.04 23.86 6.21
C SER A 412 17.30 25.36 6.15
N LYS A 413 16.54 26.19 6.87
CA LYS A 413 16.77 27.64 6.92
C LYS A 413 17.96 27.99 7.79
N THR A 414 18.13 27.34 8.93
CA THR A 414 19.26 27.57 9.84
C THR A 414 20.60 27.10 9.26
N LEU A 415 20.60 26.15 8.32
CA LEU A 415 21.81 25.70 7.62
C LEU A 415 22.19 26.59 6.42
N LEU A 416 21.30 27.48 5.97
CA LEU A 416 21.50 28.39 4.83
C LEU A 416 21.76 29.84 5.26
N THR A 417 21.78 30.11 6.56
CA THR A 417 22.15 31.37 7.22
C THR A 417 23.37 31.12 8.07
#